data_AF-A0A6N7YKM7-F1
#
_entry.id   AF-A0A6N7YKM7-F1
#
_cell.length_a   1.000
_cell.length_b   1.000
_cell.length_c   1.000
_cell.angle_alpha   90.00
_cell.angle_beta   90.00
_cell.angle_gamma   90.00
#
_symmetry.space_group_name_H-M   'P 1'
#
loop_
_entity.id
_entity.type
_entity.pdbx_description
1 polymer ?
#
loop_
_entity_poly.entity_id
_entity_poly.type
_entity_poly.pdbx_seq_one_letter_code
_entity_poly.pdbx_strand_id
1 'polypeptide(L)'
;MELAEWIAEWTLAAKFTSPHIDNVDARIASVLALCDLPVDPSWPRPEAEDHKWSTGPYRRGDRLEPTSPERIVEHQILGAGDQVADGRTCFGGAVVDGINAIALTLTPKIEADLLLLVDHDGEHRLYLAEAKAMANTPWYATIELLRQLRLFTASGHAADYFHRQDSSIPQALPVTGLVLAPAGYYTAAGQRSNSVEPAQRLIAKVCSETDIDIRLATWDATSGTIAELT
;
A
#
# COMPACT_ATOMS: atom_id res chain seq x y z
N MET A 1 -20.35 0.68 13.81
CA MET A 1 -19.82 -0.64 13.43
C MET A 1 -18.47 -0.76 14.08
N GLU A 2 -18.20 -1.86 14.76
CA GLU A 2 -16.91 -2.07 15.42
C GLU A 2 -15.79 -2.25 14.38
N LEU A 3 -14.54 -1.89 14.73
CA LEU A 3 -13.40 -2.02 13.82
C LEU A 3 -13.26 -3.46 13.29
N ALA A 4 -13.45 -4.46 14.15
CA ALA A 4 -13.34 -5.86 13.78
C ALA A 4 -14.40 -6.27 12.74
N GLU A 5 -15.62 -5.76 12.86
CA GLU A 5 -16.70 -5.99 11.89
C GLU A 5 -16.38 -5.33 10.56
N TRP A 6 -15.94 -4.06 10.59
CA TRP A 6 -15.54 -3.33 9.40
C TRP A 6 -14.44 -4.10 8.64
N ILE A 7 -13.40 -4.57 9.35
CA ILE A 7 -12.31 -5.36 8.75
C ILE A 7 -12.80 -6.70 8.17
N ALA A 8 -13.76 -7.35 8.83
CA ALA A 8 -14.30 -8.62 8.38
C ALA A 8 -14.98 -8.48 7.01
N GLU A 9 -15.72 -7.39 6.76
CA GLU A 9 -16.37 -7.11 5.48
C GLU A 9 -15.35 -7.00 4.34
N TRP A 10 -14.28 -6.21 4.52
CA TRP A 10 -13.19 -6.12 3.53
C TRP A 10 -12.51 -7.47 3.29
N THR A 11 -12.27 -8.22 4.37
CA THR A 11 -11.63 -9.54 4.30
C THR A 11 -12.51 -10.54 3.55
N LEU A 12 -13.83 -10.48 3.73
CA LEU A 12 -14.79 -11.33 3.03
C LEU A 12 -14.81 -11.00 1.53
N ALA A 13 -14.83 -9.72 1.16
CA ALA A 13 -14.79 -9.28 -0.24
C ALA A 13 -13.49 -9.72 -0.95
N ALA A 14 -12.36 -9.75 -0.24
CA ALA A 14 -11.06 -10.14 -0.77
C ALA A 14 -10.95 -11.65 -1.07
N LYS A 15 -11.63 -12.51 -0.29
CA LYS A 15 -11.46 -13.96 -0.37
C LYS A 15 -12.22 -14.59 -1.52
N PHE A 16 -11.61 -15.59 -2.18
CA PHE A 16 -12.26 -16.55 -3.08
C PHE A 16 -11.43 -17.83 -3.11
N THR A 17 -12.05 -18.97 -3.45
CA THR A 17 -11.40 -20.28 -3.45
C THR A 17 -11.33 -20.93 -4.84
N SER A 18 -12.19 -20.51 -5.75
CA SER A 18 -12.20 -20.94 -7.15
C SER A 18 -10.90 -20.51 -7.87
N PRO A 19 -10.48 -21.19 -8.95
CA PRO A 19 -9.34 -20.76 -9.76
C PRO A 19 -9.52 -19.36 -10.39
N HIS A 20 -10.77 -18.94 -10.57
CA HIS A 20 -11.18 -17.64 -11.09
C HIS A 20 -12.12 -16.95 -10.09
N ILE A 21 -12.30 -15.65 -10.25
CA ILE A 21 -13.27 -14.89 -9.45
C ILE A 21 -14.63 -14.98 -10.13
N ASP A 22 -15.59 -15.59 -9.46
CA ASP A 22 -16.96 -15.69 -9.96
C ASP A 22 -17.70 -14.35 -9.79
N ASN A 23 -18.57 -14.00 -10.75
CA ASN A 23 -19.40 -12.78 -10.72
C ASN A 23 -18.61 -11.49 -10.44
N VAL A 24 -17.49 -11.29 -11.17
CA VAL A 24 -16.56 -10.16 -10.96
C VAL A 24 -17.27 -8.82 -10.80
N ASP A 25 -18.26 -8.49 -11.64
CA ASP A 25 -18.96 -7.20 -11.56
C ASP A 25 -19.75 -7.02 -10.26
N ALA A 26 -20.42 -8.07 -9.78
CA ALA A 26 -21.13 -8.02 -8.50
C ALA A 26 -20.16 -7.87 -7.31
N ARG A 27 -18.98 -8.48 -7.42
CA ARG A 27 -17.92 -8.34 -6.41
C ARG A 27 -17.33 -6.94 -6.41
N ILE A 28 -17.08 -6.35 -7.58
CA ILE A 28 -16.62 -4.96 -7.72
C ILE A 28 -17.65 -4.02 -7.09
N ALA A 29 -18.93 -4.16 -7.43
CA ALA A 29 -19.99 -3.35 -6.83
C ALA A 29 -20.03 -3.46 -5.29
N SER A 30 -19.78 -4.66 -4.76
CA SER A 30 -19.69 -4.88 -3.32
C SER A 30 -18.49 -4.14 -2.69
N VAL A 31 -17.32 -4.17 -3.34
CA VAL A 31 -16.13 -3.44 -2.88
C VAL A 31 -16.35 -1.92 -2.95
N LEU A 32 -17.00 -1.41 -4.00
CA LEU A 32 -17.35 0.00 -4.10
C LEU A 32 -18.25 0.45 -2.93
N ALA A 33 -19.23 -0.37 -2.54
CA ALA A 33 -20.05 -0.08 -1.37
C ALA A 33 -19.23 -0.05 -0.06
N LEU A 34 -18.15 -0.86 0.05
CA LEU A 34 -17.22 -0.78 1.18
C LEU A 34 -16.41 0.52 1.18
N CYS A 35 -16.07 1.05 -0.01
CA CYS A 35 -15.41 2.35 -0.16
C CYS A 35 -16.27 3.53 0.36
N ASP A 36 -17.57 3.35 0.54
CA ASP A 36 -18.46 4.36 1.13
C ASP A 36 -18.65 4.20 2.64
N LEU A 37 -18.25 3.07 3.23
CA LEU A 37 -18.40 2.85 4.67
C LEU A 37 -17.57 3.87 5.45
N PRO A 38 -18.11 4.52 6.50
CA PRO A 38 -17.37 5.49 7.28
C PRO A 38 -16.23 4.80 8.04
N VAL A 39 -15.11 5.53 8.18
CA VAL A 39 -14.03 5.16 9.08
C VAL A 39 -14.26 5.87 10.41
N ASP A 40 -14.46 5.11 11.48
CA ASP A 40 -14.78 5.69 12.79
C ASP A 40 -13.52 6.38 13.39
N PRO A 41 -13.59 7.66 13.75
CA PRO A 41 -12.48 8.37 14.38
C PRO A 41 -12.14 7.85 15.78
N SER A 42 -13.04 7.11 16.44
CA SER A 42 -12.82 6.55 17.79
C SER A 42 -11.99 5.27 17.80
N TRP A 43 -11.73 4.66 16.63
CA TRP A 43 -10.91 3.46 16.56
C TRP A 43 -9.47 3.73 17.04
N PRO A 44 -8.85 2.84 17.84
CA PRO A 44 -7.50 3.03 18.34
C PRO A 44 -6.46 3.14 17.22
N ARG A 45 -5.70 4.23 17.19
CA ARG A 45 -4.65 4.52 16.20
C ARG A 45 -3.34 4.87 16.90
N PRO A 46 -2.18 4.70 16.23
CA PRO A 46 -0.92 5.19 16.76
C PRO A 46 -0.92 6.71 16.91
N GLU A 47 -0.34 7.19 18.00
CA GLU A 47 -0.05 8.60 18.21
C GLU A 47 1.17 9.03 17.39
N ALA A 48 1.26 10.32 17.07
CA ALA A 48 2.41 10.88 16.32
C ALA A 48 3.75 10.71 17.06
N GLU A 49 3.71 10.62 18.39
CA GLU A 49 4.87 10.55 19.28
C GLU A 49 5.36 9.11 19.54
N ASP A 50 4.78 8.10 18.91
CA ASP A 50 5.22 6.71 19.09
C ASP A 50 6.69 6.60 18.63
N HIS A 51 7.62 6.34 19.55
CA HIS A 51 9.07 6.36 19.30
C HIS A 51 9.54 5.41 18.19
N LYS A 52 8.66 4.54 17.70
CA LYS A 52 8.88 3.75 16.48
C LYS A 52 9.00 4.62 15.22
N TRP A 53 8.65 5.91 15.27
CA TRP A 53 8.77 6.83 14.13
C TRP A 53 10.17 7.41 13.89
N SER A 54 11.15 7.17 14.77
CA SER A 54 12.47 7.83 14.72
C SER A 54 13.65 6.95 14.29
N THR A 55 13.45 5.69 13.91
CA THR A 55 14.56 4.71 13.72
C THR A 55 15.04 4.55 12.27
N GLY A 56 14.86 5.57 11.43
CA GLY A 56 15.18 5.51 10.00
C GLY A 56 14.08 4.87 9.14
N PRO A 57 14.32 4.71 7.83
CA PRO A 57 13.29 4.32 6.87
C PRO A 57 12.84 2.86 7.04
N TYR A 58 13.76 1.93 7.25
CA TYR A 58 13.44 0.51 7.49
C TYR A 58 13.38 0.18 8.98
N ARG A 59 12.20 -0.21 9.47
CA ARG A 59 11.84 -0.32 10.90
C ARG A 59 11.56 -1.74 11.39
N ARG A 60 11.47 -2.71 10.48
CA ARG A 60 11.27 -4.09 10.89
C ARG A 60 12.52 -4.61 11.61
N GLY A 61 12.31 -5.50 12.58
CA GLY A 61 13.38 -6.05 13.43
C GLY A 61 14.42 -6.89 12.69
N ASP A 62 14.22 -7.15 11.40
CA ASP A 62 15.11 -7.88 10.50
C ASP A 62 15.86 -6.96 9.52
N ARG A 63 16.13 -5.71 9.91
CA ARG A 63 16.79 -4.67 9.08
C ARG A 63 18.07 -5.12 8.36
N LEU A 64 18.87 -6.00 8.97
CA LEU A 64 20.12 -6.48 8.37
C LEU A 64 19.92 -7.71 7.46
N GLU A 65 18.84 -8.46 7.66
CA GLU A 65 18.60 -9.74 7.01
C GLU A 65 17.09 -9.99 6.89
N PRO A 66 16.40 -9.33 5.94
CA PRO A 66 14.97 -9.50 5.74
C PRO A 66 14.65 -10.95 5.36
N THR A 67 13.73 -11.57 6.09
CA THR A 67 13.49 -13.03 5.99
C THR A 67 12.30 -13.41 5.12
N SER A 68 11.31 -12.54 4.96
CA SER A 68 10.15 -12.81 4.09
C SER A 68 10.34 -12.18 2.71
N PRO A 69 9.81 -12.80 1.64
CA PRO A 69 9.89 -12.27 0.28
C PRO A 69 9.38 -10.82 0.13
N GLU A 70 8.28 -10.48 0.80
CA GLU A 70 7.73 -9.12 0.81
C GLU A 70 8.68 -8.12 1.47
N ARG A 71 9.29 -8.49 2.60
CA ARG A 71 10.27 -7.65 3.30
C ARG A 71 11.57 -7.46 2.52
N ILE A 72 11.94 -8.42 1.69
CA ILE A 72 13.08 -8.27 0.77
C ILE A 72 12.79 -7.15 -0.23
N VAL A 73 11.56 -7.04 -0.76
CA VAL A 73 11.16 -5.95 -1.66
C VAL A 73 11.25 -4.60 -0.93
N GLU A 74 10.65 -4.49 0.26
CA GLU A 74 10.72 -3.28 1.09
C GLU A 74 12.17 -2.85 1.36
N HIS A 75 13.02 -3.81 1.75
CA HIS A 75 14.42 -3.57 2.07
C HIS A 75 15.23 -3.17 0.83
N GLN A 76 14.93 -3.73 -0.35
CA GLN A 76 15.59 -3.33 -1.59
C GLN A 76 15.28 -1.88 -1.97
N ILE A 77 14.08 -1.39 -1.64
CA ILE A 77 13.66 -0.02 -1.91
C ILE A 77 14.28 0.94 -0.89
N LEU A 78 14.06 0.69 0.40
CA LEU A 78 14.47 1.59 1.48
C LEU A 78 15.96 1.48 1.86
N GLY A 79 16.57 0.31 1.67
CA GLY A 79 17.91 0.01 2.13
C GLY A 79 18.01 -0.20 3.66
N ALA A 80 19.21 -0.56 4.11
CA ALA A 80 19.54 -0.73 5.53
C ALA A 80 20.11 0.55 6.17
N GLY A 81 20.31 1.61 5.40
CA GLY A 81 20.89 2.88 5.84
C GLY A 81 19.91 3.74 6.62
N ASP A 82 20.37 4.91 7.04
CA ASP A 82 19.53 5.91 7.73
C ASP A 82 18.74 6.78 6.76
N GLN A 83 18.95 6.60 5.46
CA GLN A 83 18.29 7.26 4.35
C GLN A 83 17.88 6.21 3.32
N VAL A 84 16.89 6.54 2.48
CA VAL A 84 16.51 5.70 1.35
C VAL A 84 17.70 5.51 0.42
N ALA A 85 17.81 4.33 -0.20
CA ALA A 85 18.88 4.04 -1.14
C ALA A 85 18.84 4.98 -2.36
N ASP A 86 20.00 5.51 -2.75
CA ASP A 86 20.11 6.41 -3.89
C ASP A 86 19.65 5.77 -5.20
N GLY A 87 19.12 6.60 -6.11
CA GLY A 87 18.75 6.20 -7.46
C GLY A 87 17.47 5.36 -7.57
N ARG A 88 16.66 5.28 -6.51
CA ARG A 88 15.33 4.67 -6.61
C ARG A 88 14.34 5.63 -7.27
N THR A 89 13.50 5.09 -8.15
CA THR A 89 12.46 5.86 -8.83
C THR A 89 11.09 5.21 -8.70
N CYS A 90 10.03 6.02 -8.74
CA CYS A 90 8.65 5.59 -8.69
C CYS A 90 7.81 6.39 -9.69
N PHE A 91 7.28 5.70 -10.71
CA PHE A 91 6.56 6.31 -11.83
C PHE A 91 7.29 7.50 -12.49
N GLY A 92 8.62 7.39 -12.60
CA GLY A 92 9.46 8.43 -13.20
C GLY A 92 9.97 9.51 -12.22
N GLY A 93 9.39 9.61 -11.02
CA GLY A 93 9.87 10.51 -9.97
C GLY A 93 10.96 9.88 -9.10
N ALA A 94 11.77 10.69 -8.44
CA ALA A 94 12.81 10.24 -7.52
C ALA A 94 12.21 9.91 -6.15
N VAL A 95 12.52 8.74 -5.59
CA VAL A 95 12.16 8.43 -4.19
C VAL A 95 13.12 9.18 -3.28
N VAL A 96 12.61 10.18 -2.56
CA VAL A 96 13.44 11.07 -1.71
C VAL A 96 13.41 10.69 -0.24
N ASP A 97 12.34 10.02 0.21
CA ASP A 97 12.25 9.46 1.55
C ASP A 97 11.23 8.30 1.56
N GLY A 98 11.21 7.51 2.64
CA GLY A 98 10.37 6.33 2.74
C GLY A 98 10.37 5.72 4.12
N ILE A 99 9.36 4.90 4.37
CA ILE A 99 9.15 4.25 5.65
C ILE A 99 8.40 2.94 5.41
N ASN A 100 8.76 1.86 6.12
CA ASN A 100 7.96 0.65 6.18
C ASN A 100 7.19 0.46 7.49
N ALA A 101 6.26 -0.49 7.47
CA ALA A 101 5.51 -0.96 8.64
C ALA A 101 4.68 0.15 9.33
N ILE A 102 3.81 0.80 8.55
CA ILE A 102 3.03 1.96 8.97
C ILE A 102 1.76 1.47 9.64
N ALA A 103 1.73 1.53 10.96
CA ALA A 103 0.53 1.17 11.71
C ALA A 103 -0.60 2.18 11.41
N LEU A 104 -1.76 1.66 11.03
CA LEU A 104 -2.98 2.43 10.74
C LEU A 104 -4.03 2.27 11.84
N THR A 105 -4.03 1.12 12.53
CA THR A 105 -4.83 0.84 13.73
C THR A 105 -4.03 0.03 14.73
N LEU A 106 -4.37 0.11 16.02
CA LEU A 106 -3.66 -0.62 17.09
C LEU A 106 -4.27 -2.01 17.35
N THR A 107 -5.59 -2.09 17.52
CA THR A 107 -6.27 -3.34 17.90
C THR A 107 -7.67 -3.42 17.27
N PRO A 108 -7.91 -4.36 16.34
CA PRO A 108 -6.91 -5.18 15.63
C PRO A 108 -5.91 -4.32 14.86
N LYS A 109 -4.67 -4.82 14.74
CA LYS A 109 -3.58 -4.10 14.05
C LYS A 109 -3.76 -4.21 12.54
N ILE A 110 -3.82 -3.07 11.87
CA ILE A 110 -3.65 -2.94 10.43
C ILE A 110 -2.40 -2.11 10.20
N GLU A 111 -1.58 -2.56 9.26
CA GLU A 111 -0.33 -1.92 8.86
C GLU A 111 -0.31 -1.83 7.33
N ALA A 112 0.20 -0.74 6.78
CA ALA A 112 0.63 -0.68 5.39
C ALA A 112 2.13 -0.97 5.30
N ASP A 113 2.54 -1.70 4.26
CA ASP A 113 3.92 -2.17 4.16
C ASP A 113 4.89 -1.02 3.91
N LEU A 114 4.56 -0.08 3.02
CA LEU A 114 5.43 1.05 2.67
C LEU A 114 4.65 2.36 2.51
N LEU A 115 5.30 3.47 2.83
CA LEU A 115 4.94 4.81 2.35
C LEU A 115 6.20 5.46 1.82
N LEU A 116 6.13 5.97 0.60
CA LEU A 116 7.23 6.62 -0.08
C LEU A 116 6.87 8.09 -0.32
N LEU A 117 7.85 8.96 -0.11
CA LEU A 117 7.83 10.34 -0.57
C LEU A 117 8.60 10.39 -1.89
N VAL A 118 7.93 10.87 -2.93
CA VAL A 118 8.49 10.91 -4.28
C VAL A 118 8.44 12.33 -4.81
N ASP A 119 9.57 12.81 -5.31
CA ASP A 119 9.68 14.10 -6.00
C ASP A 119 9.51 13.89 -7.51
N HIS A 120 8.51 14.59 -8.07
CA HIS A 120 8.27 14.69 -9.50
C HIS A 120 8.57 16.13 -9.93
N ASP A 121 9.84 16.40 -10.25
CA ASP A 121 10.30 17.72 -10.71
C ASP A 121 9.92 18.87 -9.75
N GLY A 122 10.09 18.65 -8.43
CA GLY A 122 9.74 19.61 -7.38
C GLY A 122 8.32 19.49 -6.83
N GLU A 123 7.48 18.59 -7.38
CA GLU A 123 6.18 18.23 -6.80
C GLU A 123 6.28 16.94 -5.97
N HIS A 124 6.04 17.05 -4.67
CA HIS A 124 5.99 15.88 -3.80
C HIS A 124 4.67 15.12 -3.93
N ARG A 125 4.75 13.77 -3.91
CA ARG A 125 3.61 12.86 -3.87
C ARG A 125 3.86 11.71 -2.91
N LEU A 126 2.78 11.18 -2.35
CA LEU A 126 2.83 10.01 -1.48
C LEU A 126 2.43 8.75 -2.24
N TYR A 127 3.15 7.66 -1.99
CA TYR A 127 2.78 6.34 -2.46
C TYR A 127 2.67 5.39 -1.28
N LEU A 128 1.46 4.93 -0.97
CA LEU A 128 1.20 3.92 0.04
C LEU A 128 1.19 2.55 -0.63
N ALA A 129 2.13 1.66 -0.32
CA ALA A 129 2.24 0.37 -0.99
C ALA A 129 1.93 -0.81 -0.07
N GLU A 130 1.23 -1.78 -0.65
CA GLU A 130 1.10 -3.15 -0.15
C GLU A 130 2.06 -4.03 -0.96
N ALA A 131 3.10 -4.56 -0.31
CA ALA A 131 4.14 -5.31 -0.97
C ALA A 131 3.74 -6.78 -1.08
N LYS A 132 3.80 -7.36 -2.28
CA LYS A 132 3.54 -8.79 -2.52
C LYS A 132 4.71 -9.44 -3.23
N ALA A 133 4.92 -10.71 -2.95
CA ALA A 133 5.91 -11.52 -3.67
C ALA A 133 5.35 -12.89 -4.03
N MET A 134 4.83 -13.64 -3.06
CA MET A 134 4.27 -14.97 -3.32
C MET A 134 2.87 -15.18 -2.73
N ALA A 135 2.55 -14.53 -1.61
CA ALA A 135 1.25 -14.70 -0.97
C ALA A 135 0.15 -13.88 -1.64
N ASN A 136 -1.09 -14.35 -1.48
CA ASN A 136 -2.32 -13.69 -1.93
C ASN A 136 -2.36 -13.40 -3.44
N THR A 137 -3.54 -13.05 -3.91
CA THR A 137 -3.78 -12.74 -5.32
C THR A 137 -3.80 -11.22 -5.54
N PRO A 138 -3.50 -10.72 -6.75
CA PRO A 138 -3.69 -9.31 -7.10
C PRO A 138 -5.04 -8.72 -6.65
N TRP A 139 -6.13 -9.48 -6.78
CA TRP A 139 -7.45 -9.09 -6.27
C TRP A 139 -7.47 -8.87 -4.75
N TYR A 140 -6.95 -9.84 -4.00
CA TYR A 140 -6.88 -9.75 -2.55
C TYR A 140 -6.03 -8.55 -2.11
N ALA A 141 -4.84 -8.40 -2.70
CA ALA A 141 -3.92 -7.31 -2.41
C ALA A 141 -4.52 -5.93 -2.71
N THR A 142 -5.28 -5.82 -3.80
CA THR A 142 -5.96 -4.56 -4.17
C THR A 142 -7.01 -4.17 -3.12
N ILE A 143 -7.80 -5.12 -2.63
CA ILE A 143 -8.82 -4.84 -1.61
C ILE A 143 -8.19 -4.54 -0.24
N GLU A 144 -7.10 -5.23 0.10
CA GLU A 144 -6.30 -4.95 1.29
C GLU A 144 -5.72 -3.53 1.25
N LEU A 145 -5.18 -3.11 0.11
CA LEU A 145 -4.68 -1.77 -0.12
C LEU A 145 -5.77 -0.71 -0.05
N LEU A 146 -6.94 -0.94 -0.65
CA LEU A 146 -8.09 -0.03 -0.55
C LEU A 146 -8.48 0.20 0.92
N ARG A 147 -8.56 -0.88 1.70
CA ARG A 147 -8.83 -0.83 3.13
C ARG A 147 -7.78 0.02 3.87
N GLN A 148 -6.50 -0.20 3.58
CA GLN A 148 -5.40 0.57 4.17
C GLN A 148 -5.48 2.05 3.78
N LEU A 149 -5.74 2.38 2.52
CA LEU A 149 -5.91 3.77 2.07
C LEU A 149 -7.06 4.48 2.79
N ARG A 150 -8.20 3.81 2.98
CA ARG A 150 -9.32 4.38 3.75
C ARG A 150 -8.91 4.72 5.19
N LEU A 151 -8.16 3.83 5.84
CA LEU A 151 -7.64 4.07 7.19
C LEU A 151 -6.55 5.16 7.23
N PHE A 152 -5.67 5.18 6.22
CA PHE A 152 -4.58 6.14 6.09
C PHE A 152 -5.11 7.55 5.90
N THR A 153 -6.03 7.75 4.94
CA THR A 153 -6.67 9.05 4.67
C THR A 153 -7.49 9.56 5.86
N ALA A 154 -8.06 8.66 6.67
CA ALA A 154 -8.74 9.02 7.91
C ALA A 154 -7.79 9.33 9.08
N SER A 155 -6.50 8.99 8.96
CA SER A 155 -5.48 9.14 10.00
C SER A 155 -4.51 10.27 9.67
N GLY A 156 -4.78 11.47 10.20
CA GLY A 156 -3.92 12.65 9.97
C GLY A 156 -2.45 12.40 10.33
N HIS A 157 -2.16 11.62 11.38
CA HIS A 157 -0.77 11.34 11.75
C HIS A 157 -0.04 10.45 10.73
N ALA A 158 -0.69 9.48 10.10
CA ALA A 158 -0.02 8.67 9.08
C ALA A 158 0.23 9.48 7.81
N ALA A 159 -0.76 10.27 7.39
CA ALA A 159 -0.67 11.14 6.21
C ALA A 159 0.40 12.22 6.35
N ASP A 160 0.51 12.83 7.52
CA ASP A 160 1.40 13.97 7.74
C ASP A 160 2.82 13.54 8.18
N TYR A 161 3.19 12.26 8.03
CA TYR A 161 4.44 11.72 8.56
C TYR A 161 5.67 12.52 8.12
N PHE A 162 5.83 12.73 6.80
CA PHE A 162 7.00 13.43 6.26
C PHE A 162 7.01 14.92 6.63
N HIS A 163 5.85 15.58 6.68
CA HIS A 163 5.76 16.97 7.15
C HIS A 163 6.25 17.14 8.60
N ARG A 164 6.02 16.15 9.46
CA ARG A 164 6.52 16.19 10.84
C ARG A 164 8.03 15.97 10.94
N GLN A 165 8.63 15.26 9.99
CA GLN A 165 10.08 15.09 9.93
C GLN A 165 10.75 16.33 9.30
N ASP A 166 10.12 16.90 8.28
CA ASP A 166 10.54 18.12 7.61
C ASP A 166 9.33 19.00 7.26
N SER A 167 9.23 20.13 7.97
CA SER A 167 8.16 21.11 7.77
C SER A 167 8.15 21.78 6.38
N SER A 168 9.21 21.61 5.58
CA SER A 168 9.27 22.07 4.19
C SER A 168 8.37 21.24 3.26
N ILE A 169 8.10 19.99 3.62
CA ILE A 169 7.19 19.10 2.91
C ILE A 169 5.74 19.52 3.22
N PRO A 170 4.85 19.70 2.23
CA PRO A 170 3.45 20.02 2.49
C PRO A 170 2.77 18.99 3.40
N GLN A 171 1.93 19.46 4.33
CA GLN A 171 1.19 18.58 5.25
C GLN A 171 0.22 17.67 4.49
N ALA A 172 -0.55 18.23 3.57
CA ALA A 172 -1.48 17.48 2.74
C ALA A 172 -0.86 17.22 1.36
N LEU A 173 -0.52 15.97 1.12
CA LEU A 173 -0.02 15.50 -0.17
C LEU A 173 -1.03 14.53 -0.82
N PRO A 174 -1.17 14.54 -2.15
CA PRO A 174 -1.92 13.51 -2.84
C PRO A 174 -1.26 12.14 -2.60
N VAL A 175 -2.08 11.14 -2.33
CA VAL A 175 -1.63 9.76 -2.10
C VAL A 175 -2.17 8.83 -3.18
N THR A 176 -1.28 8.04 -3.77
CA THR A 176 -1.62 6.93 -4.67
C THR A 176 -1.31 5.61 -3.97
N GLY A 177 -2.26 4.67 -3.96
CA GLY A 177 -2.01 3.32 -3.45
C GLY A 177 -1.37 2.41 -4.49
N LEU A 178 -0.42 1.57 -4.08
CA LEU A 178 0.26 0.61 -4.95
C LEU A 178 0.11 -0.82 -4.43
N VAL A 179 -0.39 -1.71 -5.27
CA VAL A 179 -0.06 -3.14 -5.09
C VAL A 179 1.29 -3.32 -5.74
N LEU A 180 2.34 -3.46 -4.94
CA LEU A 180 3.73 -3.48 -5.41
C LEU A 180 4.28 -4.90 -5.37
N ALA A 181 4.73 -5.43 -6.50
CA ALA A 181 5.30 -6.76 -6.55
C ALA A 181 6.37 -6.92 -7.65
N PRO A 182 7.24 -7.94 -7.60
CA PRO A 182 8.03 -8.32 -8.77
C PRO A 182 7.12 -8.77 -9.93
N ALA A 183 7.55 -8.58 -11.19
CA ALA A 183 6.75 -8.95 -12.37
C ALA A 183 6.29 -10.43 -12.38
N GLY A 184 7.10 -11.33 -11.80
CA GLY A 184 6.78 -12.75 -11.66
C GLY A 184 5.52 -13.02 -10.83
N TYR A 185 5.14 -12.12 -9.91
CA TYR A 185 3.92 -12.24 -9.11
C TYR A 185 2.65 -12.22 -9.97
N TYR A 186 2.57 -11.27 -10.90
CA TYR A 186 1.40 -11.07 -11.77
C TYR A 186 1.29 -12.14 -12.86
N THR A 187 2.43 -12.71 -13.28
CA THR A 187 2.49 -13.71 -14.37
C THR A 187 2.45 -15.16 -13.86
N ALA A 188 2.53 -15.38 -12.55
CA ALA A 188 2.50 -16.72 -11.99
C ALA A 188 1.17 -17.44 -12.26
N ALA A 189 1.27 -18.69 -12.71
CA ALA A 189 0.13 -19.53 -13.05
C ALA A 189 -0.84 -19.73 -11.87
N GLY A 190 -2.11 -19.98 -12.19
CA GLY A 190 -3.19 -20.23 -11.23
C GLY A 190 -3.91 -18.94 -10.81
N GLN A 191 -4.40 -18.91 -9.57
CA GLN A 191 -5.24 -17.81 -9.08
C GLN A 191 -4.60 -16.41 -9.19
N ARG A 192 -3.27 -16.30 -9.17
CA ARG A 192 -2.58 -15.00 -9.28
C ARG A 192 -2.82 -14.36 -10.64
N SER A 193 -2.32 -14.98 -11.72
CA SER A 193 -2.56 -14.52 -13.09
C SER A 193 -4.05 -14.40 -13.43
N ASN A 194 -4.88 -15.35 -12.98
CA ASN A 194 -6.33 -15.31 -13.20
C ASN A 194 -7.06 -14.13 -12.52
N SER A 195 -6.42 -13.43 -11.60
CA SER A 195 -7.02 -12.32 -10.85
C SER A 195 -6.45 -10.95 -11.22
N VAL A 196 -5.46 -10.88 -12.13
CA VAL A 196 -4.89 -9.60 -12.60
C VAL A 196 -5.95 -8.76 -13.30
N GLU A 197 -6.64 -9.30 -14.30
CA GLU A 197 -7.68 -8.58 -15.04
C GLU A 197 -8.85 -8.16 -14.13
N PRO A 198 -9.41 -9.03 -13.26
CA PRO A 198 -10.37 -8.59 -12.24
C PRO A 198 -9.88 -7.46 -11.33
N ALA A 199 -8.61 -7.50 -10.90
CA ALA A 199 -8.02 -6.44 -10.07
C ALA A 199 -7.88 -5.12 -10.85
N GLN A 200 -7.45 -5.16 -12.11
CA GLN A 200 -7.38 -3.99 -12.99
C GLN A 200 -8.77 -3.39 -13.24
N ARG A 201 -9.80 -4.22 -13.42
CA ARG A 201 -11.19 -3.77 -13.55
C ARG A 201 -11.71 -3.10 -12.27
N LEU A 202 -11.39 -3.67 -11.11
CA LEU A 202 -11.69 -3.06 -9.82
C LEU A 202 -11.01 -1.69 -9.68
N ILE A 203 -9.71 -1.61 -9.99
CA ILE A 203 -8.93 -0.37 -9.98
C ILE A 203 -9.57 0.69 -10.87
N ALA A 204 -9.85 0.35 -12.13
CA ALA A 204 -10.47 1.28 -13.08
C ALA A 204 -11.82 1.81 -12.57
N LYS A 205 -12.61 0.94 -11.92
CA LYS A 205 -13.89 1.32 -11.33
C LYS A 205 -13.75 2.22 -10.11
N VAL A 206 -12.87 1.88 -9.17
CA VAL A 206 -12.60 2.73 -8.00
C VAL A 206 -12.09 4.11 -8.43
N CYS A 207 -11.09 4.16 -9.33
CA CYS A 207 -10.50 5.43 -9.77
C CYS A 207 -11.48 6.32 -10.56
N SER A 208 -12.54 5.74 -11.16
CA SER A 208 -13.52 6.51 -11.94
C SER A 208 -14.78 6.89 -11.14
N GLU A 209 -15.09 6.16 -10.08
CA GLU A 209 -16.30 6.35 -9.27
C GLU A 209 -16.01 6.94 -7.88
N THR A 210 -14.73 7.10 -7.51
CA THR A 210 -14.28 7.65 -6.23
C THR A 210 -13.05 8.55 -6.41
N ASP A 211 -12.66 9.28 -5.36
CA ASP A 211 -11.42 10.08 -5.34
C ASP A 211 -10.16 9.26 -5.00
N ILE A 212 -10.27 7.93 -4.95
CA ILE A 212 -9.16 7.04 -4.56
C ILE A 212 -8.33 6.70 -5.79
N ASP A 213 -7.04 7.01 -5.73
CA ASP A 213 -6.08 6.65 -6.77
C ASP A 213 -5.29 5.39 -6.41
N ILE A 214 -5.40 4.33 -7.21
CA ILE A 214 -4.67 3.07 -7.00
C ILE A 214 -4.11 2.49 -8.30
N ARG A 215 -2.98 1.78 -8.20
CA ARG A 215 -2.29 1.13 -9.33
C ARG A 215 -1.75 -0.25 -8.96
N LEU A 216 -1.63 -1.12 -9.96
CA LEU A 216 -0.74 -2.28 -9.89
C LEU A 216 0.66 -1.82 -10.35
N ALA A 217 1.69 -2.16 -9.59
CA ALA A 217 3.04 -1.69 -9.85
C ALA A 217 4.07 -2.81 -9.75
N THR A 218 5.07 -2.77 -10.62
CA THR A 218 6.19 -3.69 -10.58
C THR A 218 7.42 -3.06 -9.93
N TRP A 219 8.09 -3.81 -9.06
CA TRP A 219 9.45 -3.50 -8.59
C TRP A 219 10.49 -4.24 -9.43
N ASP A 220 11.42 -3.48 -10.02
CA ASP A 220 12.64 -4.02 -10.63
C ASP A 220 13.87 -3.65 -9.79
N ALA A 221 14.40 -4.65 -9.07
CA ALA A 221 15.57 -4.50 -8.22
C ALA A 221 16.85 -4.14 -9.00
N THR A 222 16.92 -4.47 -10.29
CA THR A 222 18.10 -4.21 -11.14
C THR A 222 18.20 -2.74 -11.48
N SER A 223 17.10 -2.16 -11.95
CA SER A 223 17.03 -0.72 -12.30
C SER A 223 16.70 0.16 -11.11
N GLY A 224 16.20 -0.40 -10.00
CA GLY A 224 15.74 0.38 -8.86
C GLY A 224 14.44 1.12 -9.11
N THR A 225 13.58 0.61 -9.98
CA THR A 225 12.41 1.32 -10.49
C THR A 225 11.11 0.65 -10.06
N ILE A 226 10.18 1.46 -9.57
CA ILE A 226 8.76 1.14 -9.45
C ILE A 226 8.04 1.71 -10.67
N ALA A 227 7.42 0.83 -11.45
CA ALA A 227 6.71 1.18 -12.68
C ALA A 227 5.28 0.63 -12.69
N GLU A 228 4.40 1.21 -13.51
CA GLU A 228 3.05 0.67 -13.68
C GLU A 228 3.08 -0.71 -14.34
N LEU A 229 2.22 -1.61 -13.89
CA LEU A 229 2.01 -2.88 -14.58
C LEU A 229 1.31 -2.62 -15.93
N THR A 230 2.05 -2.80 -17.03
CA THR A 230 1.54 -2.72 -18.40
C THR A 230 0.93 -4.02 -18.89
#